data_AF-A0A6J2Y4H2-F1
#
_entry.id   AF-A0A6J2Y4H2-F1
#
_cell.length_a   1.000
_cell.length_b   1.000
_cell.length_c   1.000
_cell.angle_alpha   90.00
_cell.angle_beta   90.00
_cell.angle_gamma   90.00
#
_symmetry.space_group_name_H-M   'P 1'
#
loop_
_entity.id
_entity.type
_entity.pdbx_description
1 polymer ?
#
loop_
_entity_poly.entity_id
_entity_poly.type
_entity_poly.pdbx_seq_one_letter_code
_entity_poly.pdbx_strand_id
1 'polypeptide(L)'
;MDSEDNQKSKPFKICNNSREIRKGIVASSLDDLTSKVQEKLELVNDNNFTVVLEADGTEIDDEEYFATLEPNTSLMVLADNQKWSPPYPKCDFSRDQVDDARGGELAGLVGRLKTNLCHLSLLGGPELELLSDMDPDSLADLTYPDKIFLDQLKEASGRFLSEKRQAQDAMDLLRLYQEKEAAESEAN
;
A
#
# COMPACT_ATOMS: atom_id res chain seq x y z
N MET A 1 -15.82 50.91 -15.87
CA MET A 1 -14.41 50.49 -15.72
C MET A 1 -14.48 49.42 -14.67
N ASP A 2 -14.73 48.18 -15.08
CA ASP A 2 -15.15 47.12 -14.17
C ASP A 2 -14.33 45.89 -14.50
N SER A 3 -13.10 45.86 -13.99
CA SER A 3 -12.20 44.70 -14.11
C SER A 3 -11.17 44.75 -12.98
N GLU A 4 -11.63 44.60 -11.74
CA GLU A 4 -10.79 44.04 -10.67
C GLU A 4 -11.36 42.65 -10.38
N ASP A 5 -10.90 41.66 -11.15
CA ASP A 5 -11.08 40.26 -10.79
C ASP A 5 -10.38 40.05 -9.45
N ASN A 6 -11.17 40.14 -8.39
CA ASN A 6 -10.79 39.75 -7.05
C ASN A 6 -10.37 38.28 -7.10
N GLN A 7 -9.07 38.02 -7.23
CA GLN A 7 -8.45 36.70 -7.11
C GLN A 7 -8.77 36.14 -5.72
N LYS A 8 -9.96 35.55 -5.59
CA LYS A 8 -10.42 34.91 -4.37
C LYS A 8 -9.50 33.72 -4.12
N SER A 9 -8.60 33.85 -3.15
CA SER A 9 -7.75 32.75 -2.74
C SER A 9 -8.63 31.59 -2.25
N LYS A 10 -8.54 30.45 -2.91
CA LYS A 10 -9.35 29.27 -2.60
C LYS A 10 -8.51 28.31 -1.73
N PRO A 11 -9.09 27.68 -0.70
CA PRO A 11 -8.42 26.59 0.00
C PRO A 11 -8.40 25.33 -0.87
N PHE A 12 -7.27 24.63 -0.89
CA PHE A 12 -7.07 23.35 -1.57
C PHE A 12 -6.45 22.36 -0.60
N LYS A 13 -6.74 21.07 -0.80
CA LYS A 13 -6.14 19.98 -0.03
C LYS A 13 -5.08 19.32 -0.88
N ILE A 14 -3.83 19.41 -0.49
CA ILE A 14 -2.71 18.82 -1.22
C ILE A 14 -2.27 17.54 -0.52
N CYS A 15 -2.06 16.48 -1.29
CA CYS A 15 -1.52 15.22 -0.81
C CYS A 15 -0.27 14.79 -1.60
N ASN A 16 0.61 14.04 -0.94
CA ASN A 16 1.73 13.37 -1.59
C ASN A 16 1.24 12.09 -2.31
N ASN A 17 2.05 11.53 -3.21
CA ASN A 17 1.78 10.28 -3.93
C ASN A 17 1.32 9.13 -3.01
N SER A 18 1.95 8.97 -1.83
CA SER A 18 1.57 7.93 -0.85
C SER A 18 0.25 8.21 -0.10
N ARG A 19 -0.38 9.39 -0.28
CA ARG A 19 -1.61 9.83 0.42
C ARG A 19 -1.51 9.77 1.97
N GLU A 20 -0.29 9.79 2.51
CA GLU A 20 -0.01 9.78 3.95
C GLU A 20 -0.04 11.19 4.52
N ILE A 21 0.57 12.14 3.81
CA ILE A 21 0.64 13.54 4.21
C ILE A 21 -0.43 14.32 3.44
N ARG A 22 -1.28 15.02 4.18
CA ARG A 22 -2.29 15.96 3.65
C ARG A 22 -2.07 17.34 4.25
N LYS A 23 -1.98 18.36 3.39
CA LYS A 23 -1.77 19.75 3.79
C LYS A 23 -2.84 20.64 3.15
N GLY A 24 -3.41 21.54 3.94
CA GLY A 24 -4.25 22.61 3.41
C GLY A 24 -3.38 23.76 2.91
N ILE A 25 -3.58 24.14 1.65
CA ILE A 25 -2.90 25.29 1.03
C ILE A 25 -3.98 26.22 0.47
N VAL A 26 -3.87 27.50 0.78
CA VAL A 26 -4.74 28.53 0.21
C VAL A 26 -3.97 29.18 -0.92
N ALA A 27 -4.48 29.11 -2.14
CA ALA A 27 -3.84 29.65 -3.32
C ALA A 27 -4.82 30.44 -4.19
N SER A 28 -4.33 31.50 -4.83
CA SER A 28 -5.09 32.29 -5.81
C SER A 28 -4.81 31.91 -7.26
N SER A 29 -3.65 31.31 -7.52
CA SER A 29 -3.21 30.86 -8.85
C SER A 29 -2.47 29.52 -8.76
N LEU A 30 -2.25 28.87 -9.90
CA LEU A 30 -1.47 27.65 -9.97
C LEU A 30 -0.01 27.90 -9.59
N ASP A 31 0.56 29.02 -10.03
CA ASP A 31 1.92 29.45 -9.67
C ASP A 31 2.09 29.70 -8.15
N ASP A 32 1.09 30.32 -7.51
CA ASP A 32 1.07 30.51 -6.06
C ASP A 32 0.91 29.17 -5.32
N LEU A 33 0.10 28.25 -5.86
CA LEU A 33 -0.04 26.90 -5.32
C LEU A 33 1.28 26.16 -5.37
N THR A 34 1.94 26.11 -6.54
CA THR A 34 3.20 25.39 -6.75
C THR A 34 4.30 25.91 -5.82
N SER A 35 4.43 27.23 -5.69
CA SER A 35 5.38 27.85 -4.75
C SER A 35 5.14 27.43 -3.29
N LYS A 36 3.88 27.47 -2.83
CA LYS A 36 3.51 27.06 -1.46
C LYS A 36 3.63 25.55 -1.22
N VAL A 37 3.38 24.76 -2.26
CA VAL A 37 3.56 23.30 -2.25
C VAL A 37 5.03 22.98 -2.03
N GLN A 38 5.93 23.62 -2.77
CA GLN A 38 7.37 23.42 -2.64
C GLN A 38 7.87 23.77 -1.24
N GLU A 39 7.40 24.87 -0.66
CA GLU A 39 7.74 25.29 0.70
C GLU A 39 7.19 24.31 1.76
N LYS A 40 5.92 23.91 1.67
CA LYS A 40 5.25 23.11 2.71
C LYS A 40 5.53 21.62 2.68
N LEU A 41 5.84 21.06 1.52
CA LEU A 41 6.12 19.64 1.37
C LEU A 41 7.62 19.33 1.43
N GLU A 42 8.48 20.34 1.65
CA GLU A 42 9.94 20.19 1.71
C GLU A 42 10.49 19.38 0.52
N LEU A 43 9.89 19.55 -0.68
CA LEU A 43 10.45 19.05 -1.93
C LEU A 43 11.64 19.95 -2.29
N VAL A 44 12.74 19.74 -1.57
CA VAL A 44 13.94 20.59 -1.60
C VAL A 44 14.74 20.44 -2.91
N ASN A 45 14.47 19.44 -3.76
CA ASN A 45 15.42 19.09 -4.84
C ASN A 45 14.86 18.79 -6.23
N ASP A 46 13.54 18.68 -6.44
CA ASP A 46 12.97 18.42 -7.77
C ASP A 46 12.16 19.63 -8.23
N ASN A 47 12.76 20.44 -9.12
CA ASN A 47 12.09 21.58 -9.77
C ASN A 47 10.95 21.15 -10.71
N ASN A 48 10.75 19.85 -10.89
CA ASN A 48 9.76 19.28 -11.78
C ASN A 48 8.81 18.39 -10.98
N PHE A 49 7.66 18.96 -10.64
CA PHE A 49 6.54 18.20 -10.10
C PHE A 49 5.28 18.55 -10.88
N THR A 50 4.42 17.56 -11.06
CA THR A 50 3.12 17.70 -11.72
C THR A 50 2.03 17.75 -10.66
N VAL A 51 1.07 18.65 -10.86
CA VAL A 51 -0.14 18.74 -10.03
C VAL A 51 -1.26 18.00 -10.76
N VAL A 52 -1.87 17.03 -10.08
CA VAL A 52 -2.99 16.26 -10.61
C VAL A 52 -4.16 16.26 -9.63
N LEU A 53 -5.36 15.95 -10.11
CA LEU A 53 -6.52 15.71 -9.25
C LEU A 53 -6.37 14.40 -8.46
N GLU A 54 -6.66 14.41 -7.16
CA GLU A 54 -6.58 13.19 -6.33
C GLU A 54 -7.57 12.10 -6.81
N ALA A 55 -8.72 12.53 -7.33
CA ALA A 55 -9.87 11.67 -7.64
C ALA A 55 -9.66 10.78 -8.87
N ASP A 56 -9.13 11.33 -9.95
CA ASP A 56 -9.06 10.70 -11.27
C ASP A 56 -7.67 10.81 -11.93
N GLY A 57 -6.76 11.58 -11.34
CA GLY A 57 -5.40 11.76 -11.87
C GLY A 57 -5.31 12.72 -13.05
N THR A 58 -6.36 13.51 -13.32
CA THR A 58 -6.33 14.54 -14.35
C THR A 58 -5.25 15.57 -14.03
N GLU A 59 -4.34 15.80 -14.97
CA GLU A 59 -3.28 16.81 -14.86
C GLU A 59 -3.84 18.22 -14.91
N ILE A 60 -3.29 19.09 -14.06
CA ILE A 60 -3.62 20.50 -14.00
C ILE A 60 -2.36 21.27 -14.41
N ASP A 61 -2.29 21.61 -15.69
CA ASP A 61 -1.23 22.42 -16.30
C ASP A 61 -1.71 23.83 -16.68
N ASP A 62 -3.03 24.05 -16.78
CA ASP A 62 -3.63 25.32 -17.17
C ASP A 62 -4.33 26.08 -16.02
N GLU A 63 -4.08 27.40 -15.96
CA GLU A 63 -4.68 28.32 -15.00
C GLU A 63 -6.21 28.43 -15.16
N GLU A 64 -6.71 28.31 -16.39
CA GLU A 64 -8.16 28.35 -16.68
C GLU A 64 -8.88 27.17 -16.02
N TYR A 65 -8.30 25.97 -16.09
CA TYR A 65 -8.84 24.80 -15.41
C TYR A 65 -8.79 24.99 -13.89
N PHE A 66 -7.66 25.45 -13.37
CA PHE A 66 -7.49 25.72 -11.94
C PHE A 66 -8.53 26.71 -11.39
N ALA A 67 -8.89 27.73 -12.17
CA ALA A 67 -9.91 28.71 -11.81
C ALA A 67 -11.34 28.11 -11.73
N THR A 68 -11.63 27.05 -12.48
CA THR A 68 -12.93 26.34 -12.41
C THR A 68 -13.05 25.42 -11.20
N LEU A 69 -11.93 25.05 -10.56
CA LEU A 69 -11.95 24.13 -9.42
C LEU A 69 -12.71 24.71 -8.22
N GLU A 70 -13.45 23.83 -7.56
CA GLU A 70 -14.18 24.17 -6.34
C GLU A 70 -13.23 24.39 -5.15
N PRO A 71 -13.60 25.25 -4.19
CA PRO A 71 -12.87 25.36 -2.94
C PRO A 71 -12.91 24.02 -2.18
N ASN A 72 -11.78 23.65 -1.60
CA ASN A 72 -11.50 22.38 -0.91
C ASN A 72 -11.31 21.16 -1.83
N THR A 73 -11.08 21.38 -3.12
CA THR A 73 -10.68 20.32 -4.05
C THR A 73 -9.38 19.65 -3.58
N SER A 74 -9.34 18.32 -3.69
CA SER A 74 -8.16 17.52 -3.38
C SER A 74 -7.25 17.39 -4.60
N LEU A 75 -6.01 17.85 -4.46
CA LEU A 75 -4.95 17.74 -5.45
C LEU A 75 -3.83 16.85 -4.92
N MET A 76 -3.10 16.24 -5.83
CA MET A 76 -1.95 15.40 -5.57
C MET A 76 -0.75 15.97 -6.31
N VAL A 77 0.40 15.97 -5.64
CA VAL A 77 1.67 16.40 -6.22
C VAL A 77 2.52 15.16 -6.50
N LEU A 78 3.03 15.06 -7.71
CA LEU A 78 3.84 13.95 -8.20
C LEU A 78 5.19 14.49 -8.66
N ALA A 79 6.29 13.90 -8.19
CA ALA A 79 7.62 14.17 -8.75
C ALA A 79 7.80 13.50 -10.13
N ASP A 80 8.81 13.89 -10.92
CA ASP A 80 9.10 13.39 -12.28
C ASP A 80 9.03 11.86 -12.46
N ASN A 81 9.35 11.09 -11.42
CA ASN A 81 9.36 9.62 -11.46
C ASN A 81 8.13 8.96 -10.81
N GLN A 82 7.14 9.74 -10.39
CA GLN A 82 5.93 9.26 -9.72
C GLN A 82 4.74 9.35 -10.67
N LYS A 83 3.92 8.30 -10.69
CA LYS A 83 2.67 8.27 -11.45
C LYS A 83 1.50 8.30 -10.49
N TRP A 84 0.43 8.98 -10.90
CA TRP A 84 -0.82 8.90 -10.20
C TRP A 84 -1.27 7.43 -10.13
N SER A 85 -1.70 7.02 -8.94
CA SER A 85 -2.37 5.75 -8.72
C SER A 85 -3.73 6.02 -8.11
N PRO A 86 -4.77 5.26 -8.48
CA PRO A 86 -6.09 5.40 -7.88
C PRO A 86 -6.00 5.23 -6.35
N PRO A 87 -6.96 5.79 -5.59
CA PRO A 87 -7.04 5.49 -4.17
C PRO A 87 -7.17 3.99 -4.05
N TYR A 88 -6.09 3.31 -3.64
CA TYR A 88 -6.26 2.01 -3.04
C TYR A 88 -7.19 2.26 -1.85
N PRO A 89 -8.28 1.49 -1.69
CA PRO A 89 -8.97 1.51 -0.42
C PRO A 89 -7.88 1.27 0.61
N LYS A 90 -7.60 2.30 1.43
CA LYS A 90 -6.93 2.04 2.69
C LYS A 90 -7.87 1.03 3.31
N CYS A 91 -7.43 -0.21 3.44
CA CYS A 91 -8.16 -1.22 4.17
C CYS A 91 -8.13 -0.75 5.63
N ASP A 92 -8.91 0.28 5.93
CA ASP A 92 -9.03 0.85 7.25
C ASP A 92 -10.00 -0.07 7.98
N PHE A 93 -9.50 -1.25 8.31
CA PHE A 93 -10.13 -2.19 9.24
C PHE A 93 -10.13 -1.65 10.68
N SER A 94 -9.83 -0.36 10.87
CA SER A 94 -9.85 0.31 12.15
C SER A 94 -11.20 1.00 12.39
N ARG A 95 -12.27 0.21 12.62
CA ARG A 95 -13.42 0.52 13.52
C ARG A 95 -14.65 -0.31 13.17
N ASP A 96 -14.56 -1.63 13.34
CA ASP A 96 -15.56 -2.31 14.16
C ASP A 96 -14.92 -3.59 14.70
N GLN A 97 -14.41 -3.52 15.94
CA GLN A 97 -13.88 -4.70 16.62
C GLN A 97 -15.06 -5.56 17.08
N VAL A 98 -15.41 -6.56 16.28
CA VAL A 98 -16.17 -7.72 16.71
C VAL A 98 -15.28 -8.96 16.57
N ASP A 99 -14.43 -9.22 17.57
CA ASP A 99 -13.65 -10.45 17.84
C ASP A 99 -12.90 -11.19 16.67
N ASP A 100 -12.90 -10.68 15.44
CA ASP A 100 -12.25 -11.33 14.30
C ASP A 100 -10.84 -10.80 14.08
N ALA A 101 -9.99 -10.98 15.09
CA ALA A 101 -8.57 -10.66 15.01
C ALA A 101 -7.86 -11.38 13.83
N ARG A 102 -8.42 -12.52 13.37
CA ARG A 102 -7.86 -13.33 12.28
C ARG A 102 -8.18 -12.76 10.90
N GLY A 103 -9.40 -12.26 10.68
CA GLY A 103 -9.79 -11.66 9.40
C GLY A 103 -9.02 -10.40 9.04
N GLY A 104 -8.77 -9.51 10.02
CA GLY A 104 -8.02 -8.27 9.81
C GLY A 104 -6.54 -8.51 9.49
N GLU A 105 -5.90 -9.47 10.17
CA GLU A 105 -4.51 -9.85 9.94
C GLU A 105 -4.32 -10.44 8.53
N LEU A 106 -5.22 -11.34 8.14
CA LEU A 106 -5.20 -11.97 6.82
C LEU A 106 -5.39 -10.94 5.69
N ALA A 107 -6.35 -10.02 5.81
CA ALA A 107 -6.56 -8.98 4.80
C ALA A 107 -5.32 -8.07 4.66
N GLY A 108 -4.63 -7.76 5.77
CA GLY A 108 -3.36 -7.04 5.76
C GLY A 108 -2.24 -7.79 5.03
N LEU A 109 -2.12 -9.11 5.25
CA LEU A 109 -1.16 -9.96 4.55
C LEU A 109 -1.43 -10.01 3.04
N VAL A 110 -2.69 -10.20 2.64
CA VAL A 110 -3.11 -10.21 1.23
C VAL A 110 -2.80 -8.87 0.56
N GLY A 111 -3.10 -7.74 1.22
CA GLY A 111 -2.78 -6.41 0.71
C GLY A 111 -1.28 -6.16 0.51
N ARG A 112 -0.46 -6.59 1.47
CA ARG A 112 1.02 -6.51 1.38
C ARG A 112 1.56 -7.33 0.21
N LEU A 113 1.05 -8.55 0.04
CA LEU A 113 1.49 -9.46 -1.02
C LEU A 113 1.03 -9.02 -2.41
N LYS A 114 -0.14 -8.39 -2.51
CA LYS A 114 -0.61 -7.76 -3.74
C LYS A 114 0.31 -6.60 -4.16
N THR A 115 0.83 -5.85 -3.19
CA THR A 115 1.76 -4.74 -3.45
C THR A 115 3.12 -5.27 -3.90
N ASN A 116 3.60 -6.35 -3.28
CA ASN A 116 4.86 -6.98 -3.65
C ASN A 116 4.89 -8.47 -3.26
N LEU A 117 4.87 -9.35 -4.26
CA LEU A 117 4.89 -10.81 -4.05
C LEU A 117 6.17 -11.30 -3.36
N CYS A 118 7.29 -10.58 -3.42
CA CYS A 118 8.55 -11.01 -2.81
C CYS A 118 8.44 -11.19 -1.29
N HIS A 119 7.50 -10.50 -0.64
CA HIS A 119 7.25 -10.65 0.79
C HIS A 119 6.83 -12.07 1.18
N LEU A 120 6.34 -12.89 0.26
CA LEU A 120 5.94 -14.27 0.53
C LEU A 120 7.09 -15.11 1.11
N SER A 121 8.32 -14.82 0.67
CA SER A 121 9.54 -15.48 1.17
C SER A 121 9.90 -15.11 2.62
N LEU A 122 9.43 -13.98 3.12
CA LEU A 122 9.70 -13.49 4.47
C LEU A 122 8.68 -13.99 5.50
N LEU A 123 7.63 -14.69 5.05
CA LEU A 123 6.55 -15.14 5.92
C LEU A 123 6.97 -16.32 6.81
N GLY A 124 6.53 -16.24 8.06
CA GLY A 124 6.61 -17.29 9.06
C GLY A 124 5.61 -18.42 8.84
N GLY A 125 5.74 -19.49 9.65
CA GLY A 125 4.76 -20.58 9.66
C GLY A 125 3.31 -20.11 9.93
N PRO A 126 3.06 -19.26 10.94
CA PRO A 126 1.70 -18.81 11.28
C PRO A 126 1.04 -17.99 10.17
N GLU A 127 1.78 -17.09 9.52
CA GLU A 127 1.28 -16.25 8.43
C GLU A 127 0.96 -17.08 7.18
N LEU A 128 1.81 -18.07 6.85
CA LEU A 128 1.58 -19.00 5.75
C LEU A 128 0.39 -19.92 6.01
N GLU A 129 0.21 -20.37 7.25
CA GLU A 129 -0.94 -21.19 7.68
C GLU A 129 -2.25 -20.40 7.53
N LEU A 130 -2.27 -19.15 8.00
CA LEU A 130 -3.42 -18.26 7.86
C LEU A 130 -3.79 -18.03 6.39
N LEU A 131 -2.79 -17.78 5.51
CA LEU A 131 -3.02 -17.62 4.07
C LEU A 131 -3.47 -18.93 3.40
N SER A 132 -3.01 -20.09 3.86
CA SER A 132 -3.42 -21.39 3.32
C SER A 132 -4.84 -21.81 3.74
N ASP A 133 -5.29 -21.40 4.92
CA ASP A 133 -6.63 -21.68 5.44
C ASP A 133 -7.68 -20.65 4.99
N MET A 134 -7.25 -19.64 4.23
CA MET A 134 -8.10 -18.60 3.68
C MET A 134 -9.29 -19.15 2.88
N ASP A 135 -10.45 -18.50 2.98
CA ASP A 135 -11.59 -18.73 2.09
C ASP A 135 -11.67 -17.62 1.00
N PRO A 136 -11.29 -17.92 -0.25
CA PRO A 136 -11.28 -16.95 -1.35
C PRO A 136 -12.65 -16.35 -1.64
N ASP A 137 -13.71 -17.13 -1.48
CA ASP A 137 -15.07 -16.72 -1.80
C ASP A 137 -15.59 -15.68 -0.80
N SER A 138 -15.26 -15.83 0.48
CA SER A 138 -15.63 -14.88 1.53
C SER A 138 -14.85 -13.55 1.46
N LEU A 139 -13.68 -13.52 0.83
CA LEU A 139 -12.78 -12.36 0.82
C LEU A 139 -12.76 -11.56 -0.47
N ALA A 140 -13.19 -12.16 -1.59
CA ALA A 140 -13.34 -11.47 -2.86
C ALA A 140 -14.26 -10.24 -2.73
N ASP A 141 -15.29 -10.32 -1.88
CA ASP A 141 -16.23 -9.23 -1.60
C ASP A 141 -15.61 -8.09 -0.76
N LEU A 142 -14.57 -8.39 0.03
CA LEU A 142 -14.03 -7.48 1.05
C LEU A 142 -12.73 -6.78 0.63
N THR A 143 -11.88 -7.44 -0.14
CA THR A 143 -10.48 -7.00 -0.31
C THR A 143 -10.13 -6.45 -1.70
N TYR A 144 -11.05 -6.49 -2.68
CA TYR A 144 -10.73 -6.13 -4.08
C TYR A 144 -9.49 -6.85 -4.71
N PRO A 145 -9.11 -8.10 -4.37
CA PRO A 145 -8.37 -8.95 -5.28
C PRO A 145 -9.34 -9.77 -6.12
N ASP A 146 -8.96 -10.06 -7.36
CA ASP A 146 -9.65 -11.06 -8.16
C ASP A 146 -9.57 -12.41 -7.45
N LYS A 147 -10.68 -13.16 -7.47
CA LYS A 147 -10.76 -14.53 -6.91
C LYS A 147 -9.59 -15.42 -7.38
N ILE A 148 -9.19 -15.27 -8.64
CA ILE A 148 -8.07 -16.00 -9.25
C ILE A 148 -6.76 -15.76 -8.48
N PHE A 149 -6.50 -14.52 -8.08
CA PHE A 149 -5.31 -14.19 -7.29
C PHE A 149 -5.39 -14.82 -5.90
N LEU A 150 -6.55 -14.76 -5.24
CA LEU A 150 -6.72 -15.36 -3.91
C LEU A 150 -6.53 -16.87 -3.94
N ASP A 151 -7.06 -17.56 -4.95
CA ASP A 151 -6.86 -18.99 -5.15
C ASP A 151 -5.38 -19.34 -5.35
N GLN A 152 -4.70 -18.59 -6.22
CA GLN A 152 -3.26 -18.78 -6.47
C GLN A 152 -2.43 -18.50 -5.22
N LEU A 153 -2.77 -17.46 -4.47
CA LEU A 153 -2.07 -17.09 -3.26
C LEU A 153 -2.25 -18.16 -2.17
N LYS A 154 -3.47 -18.63 -1.97
CA LYS A 154 -3.78 -19.75 -1.06
C LYS A 154 -2.98 -20.99 -1.41
N GLU A 155 -2.97 -21.37 -2.69
CA GLU A 155 -2.25 -22.54 -3.16
C GLU A 155 -0.73 -22.39 -3.00
N ALA A 156 -0.17 -21.22 -3.35
CA ALA A 156 1.24 -20.93 -3.20
C ALA A 156 1.67 -20.97 -1.72
N SER A 157 0.93 -20.30 -0.83
CA SER A 157 1.21 -20.30 0.60
C SER A 157 1.15 -21.70 1.20
N GLY A 158 0.18 -22.53 0.78
CA GLY A 158 0.09 -23.93 1.21
C GLY A 158 1.29 -24.78 0.76
N ARG A 159 1.74 -24.63 -0.48
CA ARG A 159 2.94 -25.32 -0.99
C ARG A 159 4.19 -24.91 -0.22
N PHE A 160 4.42 -23.61 -0.03
CA PHE A 160 5.55 -23.09 0.74
C PHE A 160 5.55 -23.60 2.19
N LEU A 161 4.39 -23.63 2.84
CA LEU A 161 4.26 -24.15 4.19
C LEU A 161 4.63 -25.64 4.27
N SER A 162 4.16 -26.43 3.30
CA SER A 162 4.47 -27.85 3.21
C SER A 162 5.96 -28.11 2.99
N GLU A 163 6.59 -27.40 2.06
CA GLU A 163 8.03 -27.51 1.80
C GLU A 163 8.86 -27.14 3.03
N LYS A 164 8.46 -26.07 3.73
CA LYS A 164 9.11 -25.62 4.97
C LYS A 164 9.00 -26.66 6.08
N ARG A 165 7.83 -27.28 6.28
CA ARG A 165 7.63 -28.36 7.25
C ARG A 165 8.46 -29.60 6.87
N GLN A 166 8.44 -30.00 5.61
CA GLN A 166 9.23 -31.15 5.13
C GLN A 166 10.74 -30.93 5.32
N ALA A 167 11.25 -29.73 5.02
CA ALA A 167 12.65 -29.40 5.25
C ALA A 167 13.00 -29.44 6.75
N GLN A 168 12.10 -28.96 7.60
CA GLN A 168 12.28 -29.01 9.06
C GLN A 168 12.32 -30.46 9.57
N ASP A 169 11.37 -31.29 9.17
CA ASP A 169 11.32 -32.71 9.54
C ASP A 169 12.58 -33.47 9.09
N ALA A 170 13.07 -33.18 7.88
CA ALA A 170 14.31 -33.77 7.37
C ALA A 170 15.53 -33.36 8.21
N MET A 171 15.61 -32.09 8.61
CA MET A 171 16.69 -31.59 9.47
C MET A 171 16.65 -32.25 10.86
N ASP A 172 15.46 -32.40 11.45
CA ASP A 172 15.32 -33.02 12.76
C ASP A 172 15.64 -34.51 12.71
N LEU A 173 15.26 -35.21 11.64
CA LEU A 173 15.67 -36.59 11.39
C LEU A 173 17.20 -36.72 11.29
N LEU A 174 17.87 -35.83 10.56
CA LEU A 174 19.33 -35.83 10.45
C LEU A 174 20.02 -35.59 11.80
N ARG A 175 19.48 -34.71 12.63
CA ARG A 175 19.99 -34.48 13.99
C ARG A 175 19.92 -35.74 14.85
N LEU A 176 18.81 -36.46 14.79
CA LEU A 176 18.64 -37.72 15.53
C LEU A 176 19.67 -38.78 15.08
N TYR A 177 19.95 -38.88 13.78
CA TYR A 177 20.98 -39.78 13.28
C TYR A 177 22.38 -39.39 13.74
N GLN A 178 22.72 -38.09 13.70
CA GLN A 178 24.02 -37.59 14.18
C GLN A 178 24.21 -37.81 15.68
N GLU A 179 23.18 -37.59 16.49
CA GLU A 179 23.22 -37.84 17.93
C GLU A 179 23.46 -39.32 18.24
N LYS A 180 22.79 -40.20 17.48
CA LYS A 180 22.96 -41.64 17.60
C LYS A 180 24.37 -42.10 17.19
N GLU A 181 24.90 -41.59 16.07
CA GLU A 181 26.24 -41.91 15.58
C GLU A 181 27.33 -41.42 16.54
N ALA A 182 27.16 -40.23 17.13
CA ALA A 182 28.03 -39.72 18.17
C ALA A 182 28.03 -40.63 19.41
N ALA A 183 26.85 -41.03 19.89
CA ALA A 183 26.73 -41.94 21.03
C ALA A 183 27.33 -43.34 20.76
N GLU A 184 27.20 -43.87 19.54
CA GLU A 184 27.82 -45.14 19.14
C GLU A 184 29.35 -45.02 19.01
N SER A 185 29.86 -43.86 18.58
CA SER A 185 31.30 -43.59 18.49
C SER A 185 31.99 -43.39 19.84
N GLU A 186 31.28 -42.87 20.85
CA GLU A 186 31.80 -42.74 22.23
C GLU A 186 31.77 -44.07 23.01
N ALA A 187 30.97 -45.03 22.57
CA ALA A 187 30.80 -46.33 23.23
C ALA A 187 31.80 -47.41 22.77
N ASN A 188 32.65 -47.12 21.78
CA ASN A 188 33.58 -48.06 21.15
C ASN A 188 35.04 -47.58 21.24
#